data_AF-A0A3D4AS79-F1
#
_entry.id   AF-A0A3D4AS79-F1
#
_cell.length_a   1.000
_cell.length_b   1.000
_cell.length_c   1.000
_cell.angle_alpha   90.00
_cell.angle_beta   90.00
_cell.angle_gamma   90.00
#
_symmetry.space_group_name_H-M   'P 1'
#
loop_
_entity.id
_entity.type
_entity.pdbx_description
1 polymer ?
#
loop_
_entity_poly.entity_id
_entity_poly.type
_entity_poly.pdbx_seq_one_letter_code
_entity_poly.pdbx_strand_id
1 'polypeptide(L)'
;MNLIKTSGLALAIVAGLGLQACSSTSITTNNNAAMSTVNNPLSLAQIYKDKEFKTQRSTYFKWLDDGTGYTVLEERESEKEKADDNNADDEKEHGVKGNDIVFYNADGTGRKVLVEFEKLLPEGADEPFAIESYQWSKDGKWLMVFTNSKQVWRSRSRGDFWLLNLETNQLQQLGGLDVEPTKLMFAKFSPDSSKV
;
A
#
# COMPACT_ATOMS: atom_id res chain seq x y z
N MET A 1 25.76 50.69 -10.62
CA MET A 1 26.21 52.10 -10.59
C MET A 1 24.98 52.98 -10.80
N ASN A 2 24.92 54.11 -10.07
CA ASN A 2 23.86 55.12 -10.00
C ASN A 2 22.79 54.96 -8.92
N LEU A 3 23.25 55.40 -7.73
CA LEU A 3 22.54 56.12 -6.68
C LEU A 3 21.75 57.35 -7.19
N ILE A 4 20.95 57.92 -6.26
CA ILE A 4 20.47 59.33 -6.10
C ILE A 4 18.92 59.38 -6.16
N LYS A 5 18.14 59.97 -5.23
CA LYS A 5 18.38 60.71 -3.96
C LYS A 5 17.09 60.74 -3.10
N THR A 6 17.35 61.12 -1.86
CA THR A 6 16.55 61.39 -0.64
C THR A 6 15.45 62.47 -0.69
N SER A 7 14.67 62.49 0.40
CA SER A 7 14.03 63.64 1.10
C SER A 7 12.50 63.68 0.95
N GLY A 8 11.65 63.77 1.96
CA GLY A 8 11.80 64.17 3.36
C GLY A 8 10.75 65.24 3.70
N LEU A 9 9.91 64.96 4.72
CA LEU A 9 9.32 65.90 5.68
C LEU A 9 7.91 66.54 5.47
N ALA A 10 7.10 66.36 6.52
CA ALA A 10 6.08 67.23 7.17
C ALA A 10 4.70 67.55 6.54
N LEU A 11 3.68 66.95 7.19
CA LEU A 11 2.58 67.56 7.95
C LEU A 11 1.95 68.89 7.47
N ALA A 12 0.66 68.87 7.15
CA ALA A 12 -0.28 69.94 7.50
C ALA A 12 -1.74 69.44 7.50
N ILE A 13 -2.40 69.63 8.64
CA ILE A 13 -3.83 69.44 8.91
C ILE A 13 -4.58 70.65 8.34
N VAL A 14 -5.60 70.45 7.50
CA VAL A 14 -6.71 71.41 7.36
C VAL A 14 -8.02 70.64 7.23
N ALA A 15 -8.91 70.91 8.19
CA ALA A 15 -10.29 70.48 8.21
C ALA A 15 -11.12 71.20 7.15
N GLY A 16 -11.98 70.46 6.46
CA GLY A 16 -13.01 71.00 5.58
C GLY A 16 -14.24 70.10 5.61
N LEU A 17 -15.23 70.49 6.41
CA LEU A 17 -16.57 69.92 6.39
C LEU A 17 -17.23 70.15 5.03
N GLY A 18 -17.84 69.10 4.47
CA GLY A 18 -18.60 69.24 3.24
C GLY A 18 -19.36 67.99 2.82
N LEU A 19 -20.61 67.93 3.29
CA LEU A 19 -21.77 67.28 2.69
C LEU A 19 -21.83 65.74 2.65
N GLN A 20 -22.88 65.26 3.32
CA GLN A 20 -23.34 63.89 3.32
C GLN A 20 -23.73 63.44 1.91
N ALA A 21 -23.19 62.31 1.49
CA ALA A 21 -23.94 61.37 0.67
C ALA A 21 -24.16 60.14 1.54
N CYS A 22 -25.38 60.01 2.06
CA CYS A 22 -25.89 58.76 2.60
C CYS A 22 -25.83 57.71 1.48
N SER A 23 -24.71 56.98 1.39
CA SER A 23 -24.67 55.75 0.63
C SER A 23 -25.39 54.72 1.46
N SER A 24 -26.71 54.67 1.33
CA SER A 24 -27.48 53.49 1.70
C SER A 24 -26.95 52.36 0.82
N THR A 25 -25.99 51.57 1.34
CA THR A 25 -25.71 50.24 0.81
C THR A 25 -26.97 49.42 1.01
N SER A 26 -27.83 49.44 0.01
CA SER A 26 -28.79 48.37 -0.20
C SER A 26 -27.95 47.10 -0.31
N ILE A 27 -27.99 46.29 0.74
CA ILE A 27 -27.56 44.91 0.66
C ILE A 27 -28.57 44.26 -0.27
N THR A 28 -28.34 44.37 -1.58
CA THR A 28 -29.00 43.47 -2.52
C THR A 28 -28.40 42.11 -2.21
N THR A 29 -29.15 41.32 -1.45
CA THR A 29 -28.97 39.88 -1.39
C THR A 29 -29.19 39.35 -2.80
N ASN A 30 -28.16 39.42 -3.63
CA ASN A 30 -28.08 38.66 -4.87
C ASN A 30 -27.90 37.20 -4.46
N ASN A 31 -29.02 36.55 -4.14
CA ASN A 31 -29.14 35.09 -4.06
C ASN A 31 -29.06 34.47 -5.48
N ASN A 32 -28.06 34.88 -6.26
CA ASN A 32 -27.72 34.28 -7.54
C ASN A 32 -26.22 33.94 -7.52
N ALA A 33 -25.80 33.18 -6.51
CA ALA A 33 -24.79 32.17 -6.79
C ALA A 33 -25.49 31.15 -7.69
N ALA A 34 -25.30 31.29 -9.00
CA ALA A 34 -25.67 30.25 -9.94
C ALA A 34 -24.93 28.99 -9.49
N MET A 35 -25.66 28.12 -8.79
CA MET A 35 -25.17 26.81 -8.41
C MET A 35 -24.97 26.07 -9.72
N SER A 36 -23.71 26.01 -10.18
CA SER A 36 -23.34 25.27 -11.37
C SER A 36 -23.92 23.88 -11.22
N THR A 37 -24.89 23.55 -12.07
CA THR A 37 -25.49 22.21 -12.12
C THR A 37 -24.37 21.24 -12.42
N VAL A 38 -23.92 20.51 -11.41
CA VAL A 38 -22.91 19.47 -11.57
C VAL A 38 -23.58 18.38 -12.39
N ASN A 39 -23.25 18.34 -13.69
CA ASN A 39 -23.63 17.24 -14.55
C ASN A 39 -22.93 15.98 -14.02
N ASN A 40 -23.73 15.02 -13.56
CA ASN A 40 -23.32 13.80 -12.84
C ASN A 40 -22.79 14.07 -11.41
N PRO A 41 -23.68 14.33 -10.44
CA PRO A 41 -23.27 14.48 -9.04
C PRO A 41 -22.70 13.15 -8.51
N LEU A 42 -21.62 13.25 -7.73
CA LEU A 42 -20.98 12.10 -7.09
C LEU A 42 -22.01 11.25 -6.34
N SER A 43 -22.14 9.98 -6.71
CA SER A 43 -23.10 9.07 -6.08
C SER A 43 -22.44 8.11 -5.08
N LEU A 44 -23.22 7.63 -4.12
CA LEU A 44 -22.77 6.60 -3.18
C LEU A 44 -22.38 5.30 -3.91
N ALA A 45 -23.01 5.01 -5.06
CA ALA A 45 -22.66 3.85 -5.86
C ALA A 45 -21.24 3.99 -6.42
N GLN A 46 -20.89 5.15 -6.98
CA GLN A 46 -19.54 5.41 -7.50
C GLN A 46 -18.46 5.32 -6.41
N ILE A 47 -18.77 5.77 -5.18
CA ILE A 47 -17.85 5.72 -4.05
C ILE A 47 -17.70 4.30 -3.48
N TYR A 48 -18.81 3.58 -3.26
CA TYR A 48 -18.82 2.37 -2.43
C TYR A 48 -19.14 1.07 -3.17
N LYS A 49 -19.76 1.13 -4.34
CA LYS A 49 -20.26 -0.06 -5.06
C LYS A 49 -19.51 -0.30 -6.36
N ASP A 50 -19.42 0.73 -7.19
CA ASP A 50 -18.92 0.64 -8.56
C ASP A 50 -17.39 0.68 -8.62
N LYS A 51 -16.74 0.90 -7.46
CA LYS A 51 -15.27 0.94 -7.29
C LYS A 51 -14.59 1.93 -8.25
N GLU A 52 -15.30 2.98 -8.67
CA GLU A 52 -14.84 3.94 -9.68
C GLU A 52 -13.60 4.71 -9.22
N PHE A 53 -13.44 4.88 -7.90
CA PHE A 53 -12.28 5.51 -7.27
C PHE A 53 -11.35 4.52 -6.57
N LYS A 54 -11.38 3.24 -6.95
CA LYS A 54 -10.47 2.23 -6.38
C LYS A 54 -9.03 2.59 -6.74
N THR A 55 -8.17 2.61 -5.73
CA THR A 55 -6.75 2.89 -5.94
C THR A 55 -6.10 1.74 -6.70
N GLN A 56 -5.24 2.06 -7.66
CA GLN A 56 -4.36 1.06 -8.24
C GLN A 56 -3.40 0.59 -7.16
N ARG A 57 -3.36 -0.72 -6.92
CA ARG A 57 -2.45 -1.30 -5.94
C ARG A 57 -1.05 -1.36 -6.56
N SER A 58 -0.10 -0.62 -5.99
CA SER A 58 1.30 -0.84 -6.31
C SER A 58 1.69 -2.26 -5.90
N THR A 59 2.48 -2.94 -6.71
CA THR A 59 3.10 -4.20 -6.33
C THR A 59 3.94 -3.97 -5.09
N TYR A 60 3.67 -4.74 -4.02
CA TYR A 60 4.47 -4.70 -2.81
C TYR A 60 5.88 -5.21 -3.13
N PHE A 61 6.90 -4.41 -2.80
CA PHE A 61 8.30 -4.80 -2.95
C PHE A 61 9.01 -4.71 -1.60
N LYS A 62 10.03 -5.55 -1.43
CA LYS A 62 10.79 -5.66 -0.18
C LYS A 62 12.28 -5.56 -0.47
N TRP A 63 12.93 -4.54 0.09
CA TRP A 63 14.39 -4.40 0.05
C TRP A 63 15.08 -5.54 0.78
N LEU A 64 16.24 -5.97 0.25
CA LEU A 64 17.18 -6.78 0.99
C LEU A 64 17.95 -5.90 1.99
N ASP A 65 18.32 -6.48 3.13
CA ASP A 65 19.01 -5.76 4.21
C ASP A 65 20.39 -5.21 3.80
N ASP A 66 21.02 -5.83 2.80
CA ASP A 66 22.31 -5.40 2.25
C ASP A 66 22.20 -4.29 1.20
N GLY A 67 20.98 -3.90 0.81
CA GLY A 67 20.70 -2.86 -0.17
C GLY A 67 21.06 -3.23 -1.62
N THR A 68 21.44 -4.48 -1.89
CA THR A 68 21.83 -4.93 -3.25
C THR A 68 20.66 -4.93 -4.23
N GLY A 69 19.44 -5.06 -3.71
CA GLY A 69 18.23 -5.04 -4.51
C GLY A 69 16.97 -5.26 -3.68
N TYR A 70 15.89 -5.58 -4.38
CA TYR A 70 14.59 -5.79 -3.79
C TYR A 70 13.89 -6.99 -4.43
N THR A 71 12.87 -7.47 -3.74
CA THR A 71 12.05 -8.62 -4.15
C THR A 71 10.61 -8.18 -4.36
N VAL A 72 9.93 -8.76 -5.35
CA VAL A 72 8.55 -8.45 -5.76
C VAL A 72 7.78 -9.75 -5.92
N LEU A 73 6.49 -9.74 -5.61
CA LEU A 73 5.57 -10.82 -5.99
C LEU A 73 5.14 -10.60 -7.44
N GLU A 74 5.73 -11.34 -8.37
CA GLU A 74 5.47 -11.21 -9.80
C GLU A 74 4.46 -12.27 -10.25
N GLU A 75 3.41 -11.82 -10.92
CA GLU A 75 2.38 -12.69 -11.47
C GLU A 75 2.89 -13.39 -12.73
N ARG A 76 2.51 -14.66 -12.92
CA ARG A 76 2.88 -15.43 -14.11
C ARG A 76 1.88 -15.18 -15.24
N GLU A 77 2.39 -15.02 -16.46
CA GLU A 77 1.56 -14.82 -17.68
C GLU A 77 0.47 -15.90 -17.84
N SER A 78 0.77 -17.15 -17.47
CA SER A 78 -0.17 -18.29 -17.57
C SER A 78 -1.32 -18.26 -16.57
N GLU A 79 -1.26 -17.45 -15.52
CA GLU A 79 -2.31 -17.36 -14.48
C GLU A 79 -3.18 -16.10 -14.64
N LYS A 80 -2.82 -15.18 -15.56
CA LYS A 80 -3.61 -13.96 -15.87
C LYS A 80 -5.04 -14.26 -16.33
N GLU A 81 -5.29 -15.45 -16.89
CA GLU A 81 -6.62 -15.86 -17.35
C GLU A 81 -7.52 -16.39 -16.22
N LYS A 82 -6.96 -16.72 -15.04
CA LYS A 82 -7.72 -17.21 -13.88
C LYS A 82 -7.89 -16.17 -12.77
N ALA A 83 -7.15 -15.07 -12.83
CA ALA A 83 -7.27 -13.95 -11.91
C ALA A 83 -8.58 -13.21 -12.16
N ASP A 84 -9.64 -13.63 -11.48
CA ASP A 84 -10.88 -12.87 -11.38
C ASP A 84 -10.54 -11.55 -10.66
N ASP A 85 -10.39 -10.45 -11.42
CA ASP A 85 -10.02 -9.09 -10.99
C ASP A 85 -10.96 -8.54 -9.87
N ASN A 86 -12.04 -9.27 -9.63
CA ASN A 86 -13.02 -9.05 -8.57
C ASN A 86 -12.57 -9.50 -7.17
N ASN A 87 -11.56 -10.35 -7.03
CA ASN A 87 -11.15 -10.95 -5.75
C ASN A 87 -10.31 -10.04 -4.84
N ALA A 88 -9.86 -8.87 -5.32
CA ALA A 88 -9.05 -7.97 -4.51
C ALA A 88 -9.77 -7.42 -3.26
N ASP A 89 -11.09 -7.57 -3.16
CA ASP A 89 -11.89 -7.20 -1.97
C ASP A 89 -12.76 -8.37 -1.46
N ASP A 90 -12.48 -9.62 -1.86
CA ASP A 90 -13.16 -10.75 -1.26
C ASP A 90 -12.62 -10.88 0.17
N GLU A 91 -13.39 -10.42 1.17
CA GLU A 91 -12.98 -10.33 2.59
C GLU A 91 -12.45 -11.65 3.18
N LYS A 92 -12.63 -12.75 2.44
CA LYS A 92 -12.32 -14.11 2.86
C LYS A 92 -10.83 -14.45 2.75
N GLU A 93 -10.12 -13.96 1.74
CA GLU A 93 -8.71 -14.32 1.50
C GLU A 93 -7.86 -13.08 1.19
N HIS A 94 -6.88 -12.78 2.06
CA HIS A 94 -5.97 -11.66 1.89
C HIS A 94 -4.59 -12.15 1.47
N GLY A 95 -3.96 -11.41 0.55
CA GLY A 95 -2.62 -11.68 0.04
C GLY A 95 -2.58 -11.72 -1.48
N VAL A 96 -1.54 -12.33 -2.02
CA VAL A 96 -1.34 -12.57 -3.45
C VAL A 96 -1.06 -14.05 -3.67
N LYS A 97 -1.81 -14.68 -4.56
CA LYS A 97 -1.77 -16.13 -4.81
C LYS A 97 -1.19 -16.40 -6.19
N GLY A 98 -0.39 -17.45 -6.34
CA GLY A 98 0.15 -17.87 -7.64
C GLY A 98 1.31 -17.02 -8.18
N ASN A 99 1.88 -16.14 -7.36
CA ASN A 99 3.01 -15.30 -7.76
C ASN A 99 4.35 -15.93 -7.39
N ASP A 100 5.34 -15.71 -8.24
CA ASP A 100 6.74 -16.00 -7.95
C ASP A 100 7.34 -14.85 -7.11
N ILE A 101 8.32 -15.15 -6.26
CA ILE A 101 9.13 -14.14 -5.58
C ILE A 101 10.37 -13.87 -6.44
N VAL A 102 10.40 -12.67 -7.04
CA VAL A 102 11.40 -12.28 -8.03
C VAL A 102 12.28 -11.16 -7.48
N PHE A 103 13.58 -11.34 -7.60
CA PHE A 103 14.60 -10.36 -7.25
C PHE A 103 14.96 -9.46 -8.44
N TYR A 104 15.23 -8.20 -8.13
CA TYR A 104 15.79 -7.19 -9.02
C TYR A 104 16.94 -6.47 -8.32
N ASN A 105 17.99 -6.12 -9.06
CA ASN A 105 19.06 -5.26 -8.55
C ASN A 105 18.52 -3.87 -8.20
N ALA A 106 19.21 -3.16 -7.31
CA ALA A 106 18.84 -1.79 -6.92
C ALA A 106 18.85 -0.79 -8.09
N ASP A 107 19.60 -1.07 -9.16
CA ASP A 107 19.64 -0.28 -10.39
C ASP A 107 18.49 -0.60 -11.38
N GLY A 108 17.60 -1.53 -11.02
CA GLY A 108 16.47 -1.97 -11.82
C GLY A 108 16.82 -3.04 -12.87
N THR A 109 18.08 -3.48 -12.96
CA THR A 109 18.52 -4.57 -13.84
C THR A 109 18.47 -5.92 -13.14
N GLY A 110 18.82 -7.00 -13.85
CA GLY A 110 19.09 -8.29 -13.22
C GLY A 110 17.88 -8.96 -12.56
N ARG A 111 16.86 -9.30 -13.37
CA ARG A 111 15.71 -10.10 -12.92
C ARG A 111 16.14 -11.54 -12.60
N LYS A 112 15.82 -12.03 -11.41
CA LYS A 112 16.05 -13.42 -11.01
C LYS A 112 14.88 -13.96 -10.18
N VAL A 113 14.31 -15.08 -10.59
CA VAL A 113 13.32 -15.78 -9.76
C VAL A 113 14.05 -16.44 -8.58
N LEU A 114 13.69 -16.07 -7.35
CA LEU A 114 14.27 -16.66 -6.13
C LEU A 114 13.42 -17.83 -5.63
N VAL A 115 12.10 -17.67 -5.66
CA VAL A 115 11.15 -18.69 -5.22
C VAL A 115 10.03 -18.75 -6.23
N GLU A 116 9.90 -19.89 -6.89
CA GLU A 116 8.76 -20.22 -7.75
C GLU A 116 7.55 -20.55 -6.88
N PHE A 117 6.33 -20.22 -7.32
CA PHE A 117 5.12 -20.46 -6.54
C PHE A 117 4.93 -21.95 -6.21
N GLU A 118 5.43 -22.85 -7.05
CA GLU A 118 5.39 -24.31 -6.86
C GLU A 118 6.03 -24.74 -5.53
N LYS A 119 7.03 -23.98 -5.05
CA LYS A 119 7.70 -24.23 -3.75
C LYS A 119 6.88 -23.77 -2.54
N LEU A 120 5.76 -23.09 -2.79
CA LEU A 120 4.84 -22.56 -1.79
C LEU A 120 3.52 -23.33 -1.77
N LEU A 121 3.49 -24.54 -2.34
CA LEU A 121 2.37 -25.47 -2.20
C LEU A 121 2.57 -26.32 -0.94
N PRO A 122 1.64 -26.25 0.02
CA PRO A 122 1.57 -27.24 1.09
C PRO A 122 1.41 -28.66 0.54
N GLU A 123 1.91 -29.64 1.29
CA GLU A 123 1.75 -31.05 0.93
C GLU A 123 0.26 -31.42 0.81
N GLY A 124 -0.11 -32.00 -0.34
CA GLY A 124 -1.49 -32.39 -0.64
C GLY A 124 -2.41 -31.25 -1.07
N ALA A 125 -1.91 -30.02 -1.24
CA ALA A 125 -2.67 -28.92 -1.80
C ALA A 125 -2.47 -28.81 -3.32
N ASP A 126 -3.57 -28.55 -4.04
CA ASP A 126 -3.55 -28.32 -5.49
C ASP A 126 -3.25 -26.85 -5.86
N GLU A 127 -3.35 -25.93 -4.89
CA GLU A 127 -3.14 -24.50 -5.08
C GLU A 127 -2.20 -23.92 -4.01
N PRO A 128 -1.35 -22.92 -4.36
CA PRO A 128 -0.52 -22.22 -3.38
C PRO A 128 -1.37 -21.43 -2.40
N PHE A 129 -0.89 -21.16 -1.19
CA PHE A 129 -1.54 -20.18 -0.31
C PHE A 129 -1.39 -18.74 -0.82
N ALA A 130 -2.30 -17.86 -0.43
CA ALA A 130 -2.11 -16.42 -0.61
C ALA A 130 -1.00 -15.89 0.32
N ILE A 131 0.00 -15.23 -0.28
CA ILE A 131 1.11 -14.58 0.42
C ILE A 131 0.66 -13.20 0.88
N GLU A 132 0.57 -12.98 2.19
CA GLU A 132 0.30 -11.65 2.73
C GLU A 132 1.57 -10.85 2.96
N SER A 133 2.60 -11.50 3.52
CA SER A 133 3.93 -10.93 3.64
C SER A 133 4.96 -12.04 3.76
N TYR A 134 6.23 -11.68 3.63
CA TYR A 134 7.33 -12.62 3.82
C TYR A 134 8.58 -11.91 4.36
N GLN A 135 9.50 -12.70 4.90
CA GLN A 135 10.80 -12.26 5.39
C GLN A 135 11.86 -13.32 5.09
N TRP A 136 13.06 -12.85 4.77
CA TRP A 136 14.22 -13.70 4.59
C TRP A 136 14.95 -13.87 5.92
N SER A 137 15.56 -15.03 6.15
CA SER A 137 16.56 -15.16 7.19
C SER A 137 17.83 -14.39 6.82
N LYS A 138 18.61 -14.00 7.82
CA LYS A 138 19.81 -13.19 7.62
C LYS A 138 20.91 -13.94 6.85
N ASP A 139 20.95 -15.26 7.01
CA ASP A 139 21.85 -16.14 6.26
C ASP A 139 21.37 -16.49 4.84
N GLY A 140 20.17 -16.04 4.46
CA GLY A 140 19.58 -16.29 3.13
C GLY A 140 19.17 -17.75 2.89
N LYS A 141 19.12 -18.60 3.92
CA LYS A 141 18.78 -20.02 3.81
C LYS A 141 17.29 -20.32 3.96
N TRP A 142 16.55 -19.41 4.60
CA TRP A 142 15.15 -19.61 4.92
C TRP A 142 14.31 -18.42 4.44
N LEU A 143 13.11 -18.75 3.99
CA LEU A 143 12.03 -17.80 3.76
C LEU A 143 10.91 -18.12 4.75
N MET A 144 10.45 -17.12 5.48
CA MET A 144 9.21 -17.21 6.25
C MET A 144 8.11 -16.46 5.53
N VAL A 145 6.97 -17.13 5.33
CA VAL A 145 5.80 -16.59 4.64
C VAL A 145 4.63 -16.51 5.61
N PHE A 146 3.95 -15.36 5.65
CA PHE A 146 2.76 -15.11 6.45
C PHE A 146 1.52 -15.21 5.57
N THR A 147 0.55 -16.02 5.98
CA THR A 147 -0.64 -16.39 5.19
C THR A 147 -1.87 -16.53 6.08
N ASN A 148 -3.05 -16.70 5.47
CA ASN A 148 -4.33 -16.94 6.14
C ASN A 148 -4.52 -16.05 7.38
N SER A 149 -4.24 -14.76 7.21
CA SER A 149 -4.21 -13.83 8.32
C SER A 149 -5.63 -13.46 8.75
N LYS A 150 -5.78 -12.91 9.94
CA LYS A 150 -7.00 -12.30 10.46
C LYS A 150 -6.67 -10.96 11.10
N GLN A 151 -7.58 -10.02 10.92
CA GLN A 151 -7.45 -8.69 11.49
C GLN A 151 -7.59 -8.73 13.02
N VAL A 152 -6.65 -8.07 13.68
CA VAL A 152 -6.68 -7.78 15.12
C VAL A 152 -6.50 -6.26 15.24
N TRP A 153 -7.54 -5.57 15.69
CA TRP A 153 -7.64 -4.10 15.63
C TRP A 153 -7.53 -3.57 14.20
N ARG A 154 -6.44 -2.88 13.86
CA ARG A 154 -6.20 -2.27 12.54
C ARG A 154 -5.28 -3.10 11.65
N SER A 155 -4.61 -4.11 12.20
CA SER A 155 -3.57 -4.85 11.51
C SER A 155 -3.90 -6.33 11.47
N ARG A 156 -3.52 -6.99 10.38
CA ARG A 156 -3.61 -8.44 10.27
C ARG A 156 -2.36 -9.05 10.87
N SER A 157 -2.40 -9.25 12.19
CA SER A 157 -1.24 -9.67 12.99
C SER A 157 -1.30 -11.12 13.46
N ARG A 158 -2.44 -11.78 13.23
CA ARG A 158 -2.66 -13.19 13.55
C ARG A 158 -2.84 -13.97 12.26
N GLY A 159 -2.20 -15.13 12.11
CA GLY A 159 -2.24 -15.91 10.88
C GLY A 159 -1.41 -17.19 10.98
N ASP A 160 -1.14 -17.77 9.83
CA ASP A 160 -0.27 -18.93 9.68
C ASP A 160 1.10 -18.48 9.18
N PHE A 161 2.14 -19.18 9.62
CA PHE A 161 3.51 -18.94 9.19
C PHE A 161 4.08 -20.21 8.59
N TRP A 162 4.74 -20.08 7.45
CA TRP A 162 5.37 -21.17 6.72
C TRP A 162 6.85 -20.89 6.59
N LEU A 163 7.69 -21.90 6.83
CA LEU A 163 9.13 -21.87 6.64
C LEU A 163 9.48 -22.69 5.41
N LEU A 164 10.06 -22.03 4.40
CA LEU A 164 10.67 -22.67 3.25
C LEU A 164 12.19 -22.68 3.44
N ASN A 165 12.78 -23.86 3.45
CA ASN A 165 14.21 -24.03 3.34
C ASN A 165 14.61 -23.88 1.86
N LEU A 166 15.46 -22.91 1.55
CA LEU A 166 15.85 -22.59 0.17
C LEU A 166 16.92 -23.53 -0.38
N GLU A 167 17.62 -24.27 0.49
CA GLU A 167 18.63 -25.27 0.10
C GLU A 167 17.97 -26.62 -0.24
N THR A 168 16.96 -27.02 0.52
CA THR A 168 16.28 -28.33 0.36
C THR A 168 14.92 -28.24 -0.34
N ASN A 169 14.38 -27.03 -0.52
CA ASN A 169 13.01 -26.75 -0.95
C ASN A 169 11.94 -27.37 -0.03
N GLN A 170 12.28 -27.66 1.22
CA GLN A 170 11.31 -28.19 2.17
C GLN A 170 10.44 -27.06 2.73
N LEU A 171 9.13 -27.20 2.59
CA LEU A 171 8.13 -26.29 3.13
C LEU A 171 7.49 -26.88 4.39
N GLN A 172 7.43 -26.11 5.47
CA GLN A 172 6.89 -26.55 6.75
C GLN A 172 6.04 -25.45 7.39
N GLN A 173 4.93 -25.82 8.01
CA GLN A 173 4.15 -24.88 8.82
C GLN A 173 4.79 -24.70 10.19
N LEU A 174 5.01 -23.45 10.60
CA LEU A 174 5.51 -23.11 11.93
C LEU A 174 4.50 -23.52 12.99
N GLY A 175 4.98 -24.16 14.06
CA GLY A 175 4.13 -24.73 15.11
C GLY A 175 3.69 -26.17 14.84
N GLY A 176 3.87 -26.68 13.62
CA GLY A 176 3.50 -28.03 13.22
C GLY A 176 2.01 -28.18 12.87
N LEU A 177 1.62 -29.40 12.47
CA LEU A 177 0.28 -29.70 11.96
C LEU A 177 -0.82 -29.68 13.05
N ASP A 178 -0.43 -29.75 14.33
CA ASP A 178 -1.37 -29.78 15.45
C ASP A 178 -1.84 -28.38 15.87
N VAL A 179 -1.34 -27.33 15.24
CA VAL A 179 -1.73 -25.94 15.54
C VAL A 179 -3.00 -25.60 14.79
N GLU A 180 -4.02 -25.12 15.53
CA GLU A 180 -5.23 -24.60 14.92
C GLU A 180 -4.89 -23.46 13.94
N PRO A 181 -5.56 -23.37 12.78
CA PRO A 181 -5.34 -22.32 11.80
C PRO A 181 -5.49 -20.91 12.39
N THR A 182 -4.64 -20.01 11.92
CA THR A 182 -4.66 -18.59 12.29
C THR A 182 -4.55 -18.32 13.79
N LYS A 183 -3.60 -18.96 14.48
CA LYS A 183 -3.36 -18.71 15.91
C LYS A 183 -2.05 -18.00 16.22
N LEU A 184 -1.08 -18.08 15.33
CA LEU A 184 0.25 -17.51 15.56
C LEU A 184 0.27 -16.01 15.28
N MET A 185 1.16 -15.29 15.97
CA MET A 185 1.37 -13.86 15.81
C MET A 185 2.86 -13.53 15.86
N PHE A 186 3.29 -12.57 15.04
CA PHE A 186 4.60 -11.91 15.14
C PHE A 186 5.84 -12.81 15.09
N ALA A 187 5.79 -13.96 14.41
CA ALA A 187 6.95 -14.83 14.22
C ALA A 187 8.10 -14.05 13.54
N LYS A 188 9.33 -14.25 14.03
CA LYS A 188 10.53 -13.59 13.53
C LYS A 188 11.72 -14.54 13.62
N PHE A 189 12.63 -14.48 12.66
CA PHE A 189 13.91 -15.17 12.81
C PHE A 189 14.73 -14.57 13.95
N SER A 190 15.47 -15.40 14.67
CA SER A 190 16.53 -14.95 15.56
C SER A 190 17.64 -14.23 14.77
N PRO A 191 18.43 -13.35 15.41
CA PRO A 191 19.48 -12.60 14.72
C PRO A 191 20.53 -13.45 14.00
N ASP A 192 20.75 -14.68 14.48
CA ASP A 192 21.65 -15.70 13.92
C ASP A 192 20.95 -16.68 12.98
N SER A 193 19.65 -16.48 12.68
CA SER A 193 18.83 -17.32 11.80
C SER A 193 18.65 -18.78 12.23
N SER A 194 19.07 -19.15 13.46
CA SER A 194 19.00 -20.53 13.95
C SER A 194 17.63 -20.91 14.53
N LYS A 195 16.78 -19.91 14.84
CA LYS A 195 15.50 -20.09 15.54
C LYS A 195 14.43 -19.12 15.01
N VAL A 196 13.20 -19.42 15.40
CA VAL A 196 12.00 -18.58 15.26
C VAL A 196 11.27 -18.54 16.60
#